data_AF-A0A2A6JMD5-F1
#
_entry.id   AF-A0A2A6JMD5-F1
#
_cell.length_a   1.000
_cell.length_b   1.000
_cell.length_c   1.000
_cell.angle_alpha   90.00
_cell.angle_beta   90.00
_cell.angle_gamma   90.00
#
_symmetry.space_group_name_H-M   'P 1'
#
loop_
_entity.id
_entity.type
_entity.pdbx_description
1 polymer ?
#
loop_
_entity_poly.entity_id
_entity_poly.type
_entity_poly.pdbx_seq_one_letter_code
_entity_poly.pdbx_strand_id
1 'polypeptide(L)'
;MFETRYTLTRGEDEIDLVIEYSLTPYHPGSRHAPPEFCAPASGGEVERLSALLGGALIDLTDAEYEQIERHIEESHDHFLAA
;
A
#
# COMPACT_ATOMS: atom_id res chain seq x y z
N MET A 1 0.25 -10.26 -5.55
CA MET A 1 -0.22 -9.05 -6.26
C MET A 1 -1.64 -8.83 -5.83
N PHE A 2 -1.93 -7.64 -5.32
CA PHE A 2 -3.23 -7.25 -4.78
C PHE A 2 -3.83 -6.18 -5.68
N GLU A 3 -5.15 -6.13 -5.73
CA GLU A 3 -5.89 -5.06 -6.39
C GLU A 3 -6.84 -4.42 -5.37
N THR A 4 -6.96 -3.10 -5.42
CA THR A 4 -8.00 -2.38 -4.69
C THR A 4 -8.62 -1.31 -5.60
N ARG A 5 -9.86 -0.92 -5.30
CA ARG A 5 -10.55 0.16 -6.00
C ARG A 5 -10.45 1.41 -5.15
N TYR A 6 -10.00 2.50 -5.76
CA TYR A 6 -9.85 3.78 -5.09
C TYR A 6 -10.49 4.88 -5.94
N THR A 7 -11.40 5.63 -5.34
CA THR A 7 -12.01 6.79 -5.99
C THR A 7 -11.17 8.02 -5.66
N LEU A 8 -10.46 8.54 -6.66
CA LEU A 8 -9.61 9.71 -6.54
C LEU A 8 -10.42 10.97 -6.85
N THR A 9 -10.38 11.96 -5.98
CA THR A 9 -11.05 13.26 -6.19
C THR A 9 -10.04 14.29 -6.68
N ARG A 10 -10.11 14.66 -7.96
CA ARG A 10 -9.26 15.68 -8.58
C ARG A 10 -10.05 16.96 -8.81
N GLY A 11 -10.16 17.79 -7.76
CA GLY A 11 -10.99 19.00 -7.80
C GLY A 11 -12.48 18.65 -7.66
N GLU A 12 -13.27 18.87 -8.71
CA GLU A 12 -14.70 18.52 -8.76
C GLU A 12 -14.97 17.17 -9.44
N ASP A 13 -13.95 16.55 -10.03
CA ASP A 13 -14.05 15.26 -10.72
C ASP A 13 -13.70 14.10 -9.78
N GLU A 14 -14.57 13.08 -9.77
CA GLU A 14 -14.34 11.80 -9.11
C GLU A 14 -13.91 10.76 -10.16
N ILE A 15 -12.76 10.14 -9.93
CA ILE A 15 -12.13 9.23 -10.88
C ILE A 15 -11.97 7.87 -10.19
N ASP A 16 -12.72 6.87 -10.64
CA ASP A 16 -12.56 5.50 -10.16
C ASP A 16 -11.32 4.84 -10.77
N LEU A 17 -10.35 4.56 -9.91
CA LEU A 17 -9.09 3.92 -10.26
C LEU A 17 -9.04 2.49 -9.70
N VAL A 18 -8.43 1.61 -10.47
CA VAL A 18 -7.99 0.30 -9.99
C VAL A 18 -6.52 0.41 -9.65
N ILE A 19 -6.19 0.19 -8.39
CA ILE A 19 -4.82 0.24 -7.90
C ILE A 19 -4.31 -1.19 -7.78
N GLU A 20 -3.35 -1.53 -8.63
CA GLU A 20 -2.60 -2.78 -8.53
C GLU A 20 -1.34 -2.53 -7.71
N TYR A 21 -1.17 -3.29 -6.63
CA TYR A 21 -0.01 -3.13 -5.78
C TYR A 21 0.56 -4.45 -5.26
N SER A 22 1.80 -4.38 -4.79
CA SER A 22 2.52 -5.49 -4.17
C SER A 22 3.13 -5.03 -2.86
N LEU A 23 2.89 -5.80 -1.81
CA LEU A 23 3.46 -5.58 -0.49
C LEU A 23 4.62 -6.54 -0.25
N THR A 24 5.67 -6.04 0.39
CA THR A 24 6.67 -6.94 0.99
C THR A 24 6.03 -7.72 2.14
N PRO A 25 6.32 -9.02 2.29
CA PRO A 25 5.85 -9.78 3.45
C PRO A 25 6.38 -9.14 4.75
N TYR A 26 5.49 -8.96 5.72
CA TYR A 26 5.86 -8.41 7.02
C TYR A 26 6.64 -9.45 7.84
N HIS A 27 7.84 -9.07 8.28
CA HIS A 27 8.68 -9.84 9.17
C HIS A 27 8.73 -9.16 10.55
N PRO A 28 8.10 -9.76 11.58
CA PRO A 28 8.10 -9.18 12.92
C PRO A 28 9.51 -9.19 13.50
N GLY A 29 9.91 -8.06 14.07
CA GLY A 29 11.19 -7.93 14.75
C GLY A 29 11.20 -8.72 16.06
N SER A 30 12.34 -9.35 16.37
CA SER A 30 12.56 -9.99 17.67
C SER A 30 13.12 -8.98 18.67
N ARG A 31 12.28 -8.58 19.62
CA ARG A 31 12.64 -7.63 20.71
C ARG A 31 13.00 -8.29 22.03
N HIS A 32 12.74 -9.59 22.18
CA HIS A 32 12.95 -10.37 23.41
C HIS A 32 14.11 -11.37 23.31
N ALA A 33 14.83 -11.40 22.19
CA ALA A 33 16.00 -12.23 22.02
C ALA A 33 17.23 -11.58 22.70
N PRO A 34 18.34 -12.32 22.90
CA PRO A 34 19.60 -11.71 23.28
C PRO A 34 19.98 -10.62 22.25
N PRO A 35 20.75 -9.59 22.65
CA PRO A 35 21.03 -8.43 21.79
C PRO A 35 21.69 -8.80 20.45
N GLU A 36 22.42 -9.91 20.39
CA GLU A 36 23.04 -10.47 19.18
C GLU A 36 22.02 -10.95 18.14
N PHE A 37 20.80 -11.25 18.59
CA PHE A 37 19.68 -11.78 17.80
C PHE A 37 18.49 -10.81 17.76
N CYS A 38 18.64 -9.61 18.33
CA CYS A 38 17.63 -8.57 18.18
C CYS A 38 17.65 -8.05 16.74
N ALA A 39 16.49 -8.11 16.09
CA ALA A 39 16.29 -7.58 14.75
C ALA A 39 15.07 -6.64 14.74
N PRO A 40 15.15 -5.49 14.06
CA PRO A 40 13.98 -4.64 13.85
C PRO A 40 12.93 -5.37 13.01
N ALA A 41 11.69 -4.90 13.07
CA ALA A 41 10.67 -5.35 12.11
C ALA A 41 11.05 -4.84 10.71
N SER A 42 10.72 -5.62 9.68
CA SER A 42 11.06 -5.30 8.29
C SER A 42 9.96 -5.76 7.35
N GLY A 43 9.76 -5.06 6.24
CA GLY A 43 8.69 -5.31 5.30
C GLY A 43 7.34 -4.76 5.75
N GLY A 44 6.29 -5.08 4.99
CA GLY A 44 4.97 -4.43 5.09
C GLY A 44 4.84 -3.16 4.24
N GLU A 45 5.88 -2.83 3.48
CA GLU A 45 5.93 -1.66 2.60
C GLU A 45 5.38 -2.00 1.21
N VAL A 46 4.78 -1.00 0.55
CA VAL A 46 4.34 -1.09 -0.85
C VAL A 46 5.55 -1.02 -1.78
N GLU A 47 5.92 -2.13 -2.42
CA GLU A 47 7.06 -2.16 -3.38
C GLU A 47 6.69 -1.65 -4.76
N ARG A 48 5.44 -1.87 -5.17
CA ARG A 48 4.97 -1.52 -6.51
C ARG A 48 3.53 -1.10 -6.41
N LEU A 49 3.22 0.08 -6.92
CA LEU A 49 1.87 0.63 -7.02
C LEU A 49 1.68 1.11 -8.46
N SER A 50 0.59 0.70 -9.08
CA SER A 50 0.21 1.09 -10.44
C SER A 50 -1.27 1.40 -10.46
N ALA A 51 -1.63 2.59 -10.93
CA ALA A 51 -3.01 3.02 -11.06
C ALA A 51 -3.50 2.82 -12.50
N LEU A 52 -4.64 2.16 -12.64
CA LEU A 52 -5.30 1.92 -13.91
C LEU A 52 -6.66 2.62 -13.94
N LEU A 53 -6.87 3.44 -14.95
CA LEU A 53 -8.16 4.06 -15.26
C LEU A 53 -8.72 3.41 -16.52
N GLY A 54 -9.83 2.67 -16.39
CA GLY A 54 -10.44 1.98 -17.54
C GLY A 54 -9.51 0.99 -18.25
N GLY A 55 -8.51 0.44 -17.53
CA GLY A 55 -7.50 -0.47 -18.08
C GLY A 55 -6.26 0.20 -18.67
N ALA A 56 -6.17 1.53 -18.68
CA ALA A 56 -4.97 2.27 -19.06
C ALA A 56 -4.19 2.71 -17.82
N LEU A 57 -2.87 2.55 -17.82
CA LEU A 57 -2.00 3.09 -16.78
C LEU A 57 -2.07 4.61 -16.79
N ILE A 58 -2.28 5.19 -15.60
CA ILE A 58 -2.23 6.64 -15.42
C ILE A 58 -1.02 7.02 -14.58
N ASP A 59 -0.47 8.19 -14.88
CA ASP A 59 0.55 8.81 -14.04
C ASP A 59 -0.15 9.49 -12.86
N LEU A 60 0.25 9.12 -11.65
CA LEU A 60 -0.20 9.74 -10.40
C LEU A 60 0.82 10.79 -9.99
N THR A 61 0.34 11.91 -9.44
CA THR A 61 1.21 12.85 -8.74
C THR A 61 1.67 12.26 -7.40
N ASP A 62 2.80 12.74 -6.87
CA ASP A 62 3.33 12.28 -5.57
C ASP A 62 2.27 12.35 -4.45
N ALA A 63 1.47 13.43 -4.41
CA ALA A 63 0.43 13.59 -3.40
C ALA A 63 -0.70 12.55 -3.53
N GLU A 64 -1.07 12.18 -4.76
CA GLU A 64 -2.08 11.13 -5.01
C GLU A 64 -1.51 9.76 -4.65
N TYR A 65 -0.23 9.52 -4.95
CA TYR A 65 0.48 8.32 -4.58
C TYR A 65 0.53 8.12 -3.06
N GLU A 66 0.93 9.15 -2.30
CA GLU A 66 0.97 9.10 -0.83
C GLU A 66 -0.42 8.84 -0.21
N GLN A 67 -1.49 9.41 -0.79
CA GLN A 67 -2.84 9.16 -0.30
C GLN A 67 -3.29 7.72 -0.52
N ILE A 68 -2.98 7.15 -1.69
CA ILE A 68 -3.33 5.79 -2.05
C ILE A 68 -2.49 4.80 -1.22
N GLU A 69 -1.20 5.06 -1.04
CA GLU A 69 -0.32 4.25 -0.21
C GLU A 69 -0.84 4.16 1.23
N ARG A 70 -1.14 5.31 1.86
CA ARG A 70 -1.74 5.34 3.20
C ARG A 70 -3.06 4.56 3.24
N HIS A 71 -3.93 4.73 2.24
CA HIS A 71 -5.19 4.00 2.18
C HIS A 71 -4.98 2.48 2.07
N ILE A 72 -3.97 2.05 1.31
CA ILE A 72 -3.58 0.65 1.20
C ILE A 72 -3.09 0.14 2.54
N GLU A 73 -2.19 0.83 3.21
CA GLU A 73 -1.65 0.45 4.53
C GLU A 73 -2.78 0.29 5.57
N GLU A 74 -3.68 1.28 5.65
CA GLU A 74 -4.83 1.26 6.58
C GLU A 74 -5.80 0.10 6.26
N SER A 75 -6.10 -0.13 4.98
CA SER A 75 -7.07 -1.14 4.56
C SER A 75 -6.50 -2.56 4.62
N HIS A 76 -5.20 -2.74 4.40
CA HIS A 76 -4.57 -4.07 4.46
C HIS A 76 -4.37 -4.57 5.88
N ASP A 77 -4.05 -3.70 6.84
CA ASP A 77 -3.90 -4.09 8.25
C ASP A 77 -5.22 -4.68 8.81
N HIS A 78 -6.35 -4.09 8.40
CA HIS A 78 -7.68 -4.62 8.74
C HIS A 78 -7.98 -6.00 8.12
N PHE A 79 -7.38 -6.36 7.00
CA PHE A 79 -7.59 -7.66 6.35
C PHE A 79 -6.79 -8.79 7.02
N LEU A 80 -5.69 -8.47 7.70
CA LEU A 80 -4.86 -9.44 8.44
C LEU A 80 -5.31 -9.63 9.90
N ALA A 81 -6.21 -8.78 10.40
CA ALA A 81 -6.73 -8.84 11.76
C ALA A 81 -8.03 -9.68 11.94
N ALA A 82 -8.49 -10.39 10.91
CA ALA A 82 -9.72 -11.20 10.91
C ALA A 82 -9.48 -12.71 10.91
#